data_AF-A0A444VJ99-F1
#
_entry.id   AF-A0A444VJ99-F1
#
_cell.length_a   1.000
_cell.length_b   1.000
_cell.length_c   1.000
_cell.angle_alpha   90.00
_cell.angle_beta   90.00
_cell.angle_gamma   90.00
#
_symmetry.space_group_name_H-M   'P 1'
#
loop_
_entity.id
_entity.type
_entity.pdbx_description
1 polymer ?
#
loop_
_entity_poly.entity_id
_entity_poly.type
_entity_poly.pdbx_seq_one_letter_code
_entity_poly.pdbx_strand_id
1 'polypeptide(L)'
;MIGIQTSDAQFLKKLKDAAKKEVNKVADGLTKKKKTKSNEDTSLEEETKKEERVKLGQISTKEIPQGLSFDAPNESFRSFSVQEHNGLPRFGVLDSYGSGSKTKLPWGYTTYTDILLLKYGDILNLPLILNTTSSETFLKYFCNDERGDCNDQNRNAILNSPNLRSRGGVARNWGGYGANQFEKERKKNDFMEKHAPTLVDWSKTFWKDDTQMAYNVSYVRLTSSNPYDFERKGYWVNNPLKSGPNLNSQRFVCRYFPINRYEKNPDNESIYVLLKMDESTAENLINEKTSVLYAVMKIKLSFTQVEEANREVNMRSKRVMFNYCHESPVVEFYKDEALTLKVGELSYEDEDIEFSNIPPLYMSKN
;
A
#
# COMPACT_ATOMS: atom_id res chain seq x y z
N MET A 1 -28.85 31.29 5.16
CA MET A 1 -29.36 30.04 5.77
C MET A 1 -29.81 29.10 4.67
N ILE A 2 -29.01 28.09 4.34
CA ILE A 2 -29.44 26.93 3.55
C ILE A 2 -28.81 25.72 4.25
N GLY A 3 -29.66 24.86 4.82
CA GLY A 3 -29.27 23.73 5.64
C GLY A 3 -28.65 22.62 4.81
N ILE A 4 -27.50 22.12 5.28
CA ILE A 4 -26.80 20.97 4.69
C ILE A 4 -27.24 19.71 5.43
N GLN A 5 -27.58 18.69 4.65
CA GLN A 5 -28.08 17.38 5.10
C GLN A 5 -27.13 16.69 6.08
N THR A 6 -27.68 16.38 7.24
CA THR A 6 -27.08 15.71 8.40
C THR A 6 -27.23 14.17 8.37
N SER A 7 -27.62 13.59 7.22
CA SER A 7 -28.08 12.19 7.14
C SER A 7 -26.98 11.15 7.37
N ASP A 8 -25.78 11.36 6.84
CA ASP A 8 -24.75 10.31 6.79
C ASP A 8 -24.02 10.15 8.13
N ALA A 9 -23.81 11.26 8.86
CA ALA A 9 -23.28 11.24 10.22
C ALA A 9 -24.30 10.68 11.23
N GLN A 10 -25.60 10.98 11.02
CA GLN A 10 -26.67 10.39 11.85
C GLN A 10 -26.86 8.90 11.58
N PHE A 11 -26.63 8.44 10.34
CA PHE A 11 -26.71 7.02 9.98
C PHE A 11 -25.58 6.20 10.62
N LEU A 12 -24.33 6.68 10.56
CA LEU A 12 -23.18 6.04 11.21
C LEU A 12 -23.33 6.00 12.74
N LYS A 13 -23.94 7.03 13.35
CA LYS A 13 -24.26 7.04 14.78
C LYS A 13 -25.32 5.99 15.13
N LYS A 14 -26.40 5.89 14.34
CA LYS A 14 -27.45 4.87 14.51
C LYS A 14 -26.92 3.44 14.33
N LEU A 15 -25.97 3.21 13.42
CA LEU A 15 -25.30 1.91 13.24
C LEU A 15 -24.45 1.52 14.45
N LYS A 16 -23.71 2.47 15.05
CA LYS A 16 -22.95 2.22 16.29
C LYS A 16 -23.87 1.90 17.48
N ASP A 17 -25.00 2.60 17.59
CA ASP A 17 -25.98 2.38 18.66
C ASP A 17 -26.74 1.04 18.49
N ALA A 18 -27.02 0.62 17.25
CA ALA A 18 -27.62 -0.68 16.94
C ALA A 18 -26.67 -1.84 17.23
N ALA A 19 -25.39 -1.70 16.85
CA ALA A 19 -24.37 -2.71 17.15
C ALA A 19 -24.16 -2.89 18.67
N LYS A 20 -24.18 -1.79 19.45
CA LYS A 20 -24.12 -1.87 20.92
C LYS A 20 -25.34 -2.55 21.54
N LYS A 21 -26.54 -2.36 20.97
CA LYS A 21 -27.77 -3.01 21.47
C LYS A 21 -27.80 -4.51 21.19
N GLU A 22 -27.29 -4.96 20.04
CA GLU A 22 -27.25 -6.39 19.71
C GLU A 22 -26.17 -7.14 20.51
N VAL A 23 -25.01 -6.52 20.78
CA VAL A 23 -23.98 -7.11 21.64
C VAL A 23 -24.50 -7.36 23.07
N ASN A 24 -25.33 -6.46 23.60
CA ASN A 24 -25.95 -6.65 24.92
C ASN A 24 -27.08 -7.70 24.91
N LYS A 25 -27.81 -7.88 23.81
CA LYS A 25 -28.82 -8.94 23.69
C LYS A 25 -28.22 -10.34 23.54
N VAL A 26 -27.07 -10.44 22.88
CA VAL A 26 -26.36 -11.72 22.72
C VAL A 26 -25.71 -12.16 24.05
N ALA A 27 -25.34 -11.21 24.92
CA ALA A 27 -24.87 -11.51 26.28
C ALA A 27 -25.97 -12.10 27.19
N ASP A 28 -27.24 -11.71 26.99
CA ASP A 28 -28.38 -12.18 27.80
C ASP A 28 -29.07 -13.45 27.24
N GLY A 29 -28.74 -13.89 26.02
CA GLY A 29 -29.49 -14.93 25.29
C GLY A 29 -28.94 -16.35 25.34
N LEU A 30 -27.73 -16.58 25.88
CA LEU A 30 -27.08 -17.90 25.88
C LEU A 30 -27.46 -18.77 27.08
N THR A 31 -28.75 -19.04 27.26
CA THR A 31 -29.25 -20.23 27.98
C THR A 31 -30.54 -20.77 27.35
N LYS A 32 -30.44 -21.76 26.45
CA LYS A 32 -31.18 -23.04 26.45
C LYS A 32 -31.19 -23.72 25.07
N LYS A 33 -30.99 -25.03 25.12
CA LYS A 33 -30.83 -26.00 24.04
C LYS A 33 -32.19 -26.59 23.60
N LYS A 34 -32.22 -27.11 22.35
CA LYS A 34 -32.64 -28.47 21.88
C LYS A 34 -33.89 -28.63 20.95
N LYS A 35 -33.61 -29.31 19.80
CA LYS A 35 -34.38 -30.31 18.99
C LYS A 35 -35.74 -29.90 18.37
N THR A 36 -36.12 -30.26 17.13
CA THR A 36 -36.31 -31.62 16.55
C THR A 36 -36.48 -31.59 14.99
N LYS A 37 -36.34 -32.78 14.36
CA LYS A 37 -36.38 -33.22 12.93
C LYS A 37 -37.75 -33.13 12.20
N SER A 38 -37.76 -33.15 10.85
CA SER A 38 -38.21 -34.29 9.96
C SER A 38 -38.44 -33.92 8.47
N ASN A 39 -37.79 -34.70 7.56
CA ASN A 39 -38.23 -35.40 6.31
C ASN A 39 -39.20 -34.74 5.27
N GLU A 40 -39.26 -35.04 3.96
CA GLU A 40 -38.60 -35.99 3.00
C GLU A 40 -38.99 -35.60 1.53
N ASP A 41 -38.13 -35.93 0.56
CA ASP A 41 -38.34 -36.45 -0.83
C ASP A 41 -39.17 -35.68 -1.91
N THR A 42 -38.95 -35.75 -3.25
CA THR A 42 -38.29 -36.69 -4.23
C THR A 42 -38.16 -35.88 -5.58
N SER A 43 -37.05 -35.82 -6.34
CA SER A 43 -36.44 -36.71 -7.37
C SER A 43 -36.85 -36.54 -8.86
N LEU A 44 -35.89 -36.86 -9.75
CA LEU A 44 -35.88 -37.14 -11.21
C LEU A 44 -35.42 -35.96 -12.11
N GLU A 45 -34.16 -35.89 -12.58
CA GLU A 45 -33.40 -36.69 -13.57
C GLU A 45 -33.94 -36.67 -15.01
N GLU A 46 -33.15 -36.13 -15.95
CA GLU A 46 -32.70 -36.86 -17.15
C GLU A 46 -31.49 -36.19 -17.85
N GLU A 47 -30.61 -37.05 -18.34
CA GLU A 47 -29.35 -36.85 -19.09
C GLU A 47 -29.63 -36.38 -20.55
N THR A 48 -28.72 -36.07 -21.49
CA THR A 48 -27.26 -36.18 -21.70
C THR A 48 -26.92 -35.31 -22.94
N LYS A 49 -25.72 -34.73 -23.03
CA LYS A 49 -24.76 -34.96 -24.15
C LYS A 49 -23.47 -34.13 -24.03
N LYS A 50 -22.38 -34.85 -24.36
CA LYS A 50 -20.96 -34.48 -24.41
C LYS A 50 -20.66 -33.32 -25.36
N GLU A 51 -19.72 -32.47 -24.97
CA GLU A 51 -18.69 -31.94 -25.87
C GLU A 51 -17.41 -31.58 -25.07
N GLU A 52 -16.28 -31.69 -25.77
CA GLU A 52 -14.93 -31.92 -25.25
C GLU A 52 -14.35 -30.82 -24.34
N ARG A 53 -13.83 -31.23 -23.18
CA ARG A 53 -12.95 -30.40 -22.34
C ARG A 53 -11.56 -30.30 -22.98
N VAL A 54 -11.29 -29.17 -23.63
CA VAL A 54 -9.93 -28.69 -23.85
C VAL A 54 -9.28 -28.47 -22.48
N LYS A 55 -8.18 -29.16 -22.22
CA LYS A 55 -7.37 -28.99 -21.01
C LYS A 55 -6.94 -27.52 -20.89
N LEU A 56 -7.43 -26.84 -19.85
CA LEU A 56 -6.91 -25.53 -19.44
C LEU A 56 -5.41 -25.69 -19.18
N GLY A 57 -4.61 -25.01 -19.99
CA GLY A 57 -3.20 -24.82 -19.73
C GLY A 57 -3.03 -24.20 -18.35
N GLN A 58 -2.17 -24.80 -17.55
CA GLN A 58 -1.56 -24.17 -16.39
C GLN A 58 -1.01 -22.83 -16.83
N ILE A 59 -1.64 -21.74 -16.39
CA ILE A 59 -1.05 -20.42 -16.50
C ILE A 59 0.15 -20.43 -15.57
N SER A 60 1.34 -20.47 -16.20
CA SER A 60 2.61 -20.17 -15.57
C SER A 60 2.44 -18.90 -14.73
N THR A 61 2.49 -19.07 -13.42
CA THR A 61 2.77 -18.00 -12.46
C THR A 61 4.14 -17.46 -12.81
N LYS A 62 4.20 -16.43 -13.66
CA LYS A 62 5.38 -15.57 -13.73
C LYS A 62 5.64 -15.11 -12.31
N GLU A 63 6.77 -15.54 -11.76
CA GLU A 63 7.21 -15.28 -10.40
C GLU A 63 7.02 -13.79 -10.11
N ILE A 64 6.11 -13.52 -9.18
CA ILE A 64 6.01 -12.19 -8.56
C ILE A 64 7.35 -12.00 -7.86
N PRO A 65 8.09 -10.90 -8.10
CA PRO A 65 9.34 -10.67 -7.40
C PRO A 65 9.12 -10.82 -5.89
N GLN A 66 10.07 -11.47 -5.20
CA GLN A 66 10.08 -11.70 -3.75
C GLN A 66 9.46 -10.52 -3.01
N GLY A 67 8.28 -10.75 -2.44
CA GLY A 67 7.48 -9.72 -1.81
C GLY A 67 6.83 -10.25 -0.55
N LEU A 68 6.75 -9.41 0.47
CA LEU A 68 6.10 -9.72 1.73
C LEU A 68 4.59 -9.93 1.48
N SER A 69 4.14 -11.17 1.68
CA SER A 69 2.75 -11.58 1.48
C SER A 69 1.87 -11.25 2.70
N PHE A 70 0.68 -10.76 2.42
CA PHE A 70 -0.38 -10.53 3.40
C PHE A 70 -1.57 -11.41 3.05
N ASP A 71 -1.80 -12.42 3.88
CA ASP A 71 -2.85 -13.41 3.64
C ASP A 71 -4.24 -12.83 3.89
N ALA A 72 -5.17 -13.20 3.02
CA ALA A 72 -6.59 -12.88 3.18
C ALA A 72 -7.15 -13.49 4.48
N PRO A 73 -8.06 -12.78 5.17
CA PRO A 73 -8.68 -13.30 6.39
C PRO A 73 -9.66 -14.45 6.12
N ASN A 74 -10.20 -14.58 4.90
CA ASN A 74 -11.00 -15.70 4.40
C ASN A 74 -11.20 -15.62 2.87
N GLU A 75 -11.96 -16.56 2.29
CA GLU A 75 -12.27 -16.67 0.86
C GLU A 75 -13.04 -15.48 0.25
N SER A 76 -13.64 -14.62 1.08
CA SER A 76 -14.30 -13.40 0.59
C SER A 76 -13.31 -12.31 0.20
N PHE A 77 -12.03 -12.48 0.55
CA PHE A 77 -10.96 -11.54 0.29
C PHE A 77 -9.81 -12.22 -0.45
N ARG A 78 -8.86 -11.42 -0.93
CA ARG A 78 -7.66 -11.92 -1.61
C ARG A 78 -6.40 -11.44 -0.93
N SER A 79 -5.42 -12.32 -0.88
CA SER A 79 -4.07 -12.00 -0.42
C SER A 79 -3.41 -11.02 -1.39
N PHE A 80 -2.45 -10.25 -0.90
CA PHE A 80 -1.64 -9.34 -1.71
C PHE A 80 -0.21 -9.32 -1.19
N SER A 81 0.73 -8.91 -2.03
CA SER A 81 2.14 -8.79 -1.65
C SER A 81 2.63 -7.37 -1.86
N VAL A 82 3.51 -6.90 -0.98
CA VAL A 82 4.26 -5.65 -1.17
C VAL A 82 5.73 -5.99 -1.42
N GLN A 83 6.46 -5.09 -2.08
CA GLN A 83 7.89 -5.28 -2.24
C GLN A 83 8.58 -5.27 -0.88
N GLU A 84 9.59 -6.12 -0.74
CA GLU A 84 10.42 -6.19 0.45
C GLU A 84 11.89 -6.00 0.11
N HIS A 85 12.66 -5.72 1.15
CA HIS A 85 14.11 -5.81 1.13
C HIS A 85 14.53 -6.42 2.47
N ASN A 86 15.34 -7.47 2.44
CA ASN A 86 15.78 -8.22 3.63
C ASN A 86 14.62 -8.58 4.59
N GLY A 87 13.49 -9.06 4.07
CA GLY A 87 12.32 -9.50 4.84
C GLY A 87 11.48 -8.39 5.47
N LEU A 88 11.75 -7.11 5.14
CA LEU A 88 10.97 -5.97 5.61
C LEU A 88 10.31 -5.24 4.44
N PRO A 89 9.11 -4.65 4.61
CA PRO A 89 8.45 -3.91 3.56
C PRO A 89 9.31 -2.73 3.09
N ARG A 90 9.28 -2.48 1.79
CA ARG A 90 10.00 -1.40 1.12
C ARG A 90 9.06 -0.25 0.77
N PHE A 91 9.44 0.97 1.12
CA PHE A 91 8.73 2.22 0.84
C PHE A 91 9.57 3.18 0.00
N GLY A 92 8.95 4.24 -0.54
CA GLY A 92 9.64 5.23 -1.35
C GLY A 92 9.69 4.83 -2.82
N VAL A 93 10.90 4.69 -3.36
CA VAL A 93 11.12 4.20 -4.72
C VAL A 93 10.82 2.70 -4.77
N LEU A 94 9.85 2.31 -5.59
CA LEU A 94 9.50 0.91 -5.82
C LEU A 94 10.19 0.40 -7.10
N ASP A 95 10.52 -0.88 -7.11
CA ASP A 95 11.00 -1.58 -8.29
C ASP A 95 9.90 -1.62 -9.36
N SER A 96 10.24 -1.24 -10.59
CA SER A 96 9.35 -1.23 -11.75
C SER A 96 9.61 -2.38 -12.73
N TYR A 97 10.63 -3.20 -12.49
CA TYR A 97 10.93 -4.39 -13.30
C TYR A 97 9.71 -5.33 -13.33
N GLY A 98 9.31 -5.74 -14.55
CA GLY A 98 8.24 -6.72 -14.76
C GLY A 98 6.86 -6.14 -15.11
N SER A 99 6.64 -4.83 -14.95
CA SER A 99 5.49 -4.16 -15.58
C SER A 99 6.00 -3.38 -16.79
N GLY A 100 5.53 -3.65 -18.01
CA GLY A 100 5.94 -2.90 -19.22
C GLY A 100 5.55 -1.41 -19.22
N SER A 101 5.43 -0.78 -18.04
CA SER A 101 5.01 0.57 -17.77
C SER A 101 5.83 1.07 -16.57
N LYS A 102 6.72 2.03 -16.81
CA LYS A 102 7.55 2.74 -15.81
C LYS A 102 6.74 3.55 -14.76
N THR A 103 5.46 3.23 -14.57
CA THR A 103 4.49 4.11 -13.88
C THR A 103 3.41 3.37 -13.10
N LYS A 104 3.42 2.02 -13.03
CA LYS A 104 2.43 1.28 -12.25
C LYS A 104 3.01 0.86 -10.91
N LEU A 105 2.56 1.55 -9.86
CA LEU A 105 2.71 1.06 -8.49
C LEU A 105 2.14 -0.37 -8.42
N PRO A 106 2.85 -1.32 -7.80
CA PRO A 106 2.31 -2.64 -7.56
C PRO A 106 0.98 -2.51 -6.82
N TRP A 107 -0.08 -3.16 -7.33
CA TRP A 107 -1.43 -3.11 -6.75
C TRP A 107 -1.44 -3.40 -5.23
N GLY A 108 -0.52 -4.25 -4.76
CA GLY A 108 -0.36 -4.53 -3.33
C GLY A 108 0.00 -3.32 -2.49
N TYR A 109 0.75 -2.33 -3.00
CA TYR A 109 1.10 -1.12 -2.25
C TYR A 109 -0.12 -0.23 -2.01
N THR A 110 -0.96 -0.05 -3.02
CA THR A 110 -2.24 0.68 -2.88
C THR A 110 -3.16 -0.04 -1.89
N THR A 111 -3.20 -1.36 -1.95
CA THR A 111 -4.02 -2.17 -1.03
C THR A 111 -3.51 -2.05 0.42
N TYR A 112 -2.20 -2.15 0.62
CA TYR A 112 -1.56 -1.98 1.91
C TYR A 112 -1.88 -0.61 2.52
N THR A 113 -1.70 0.45 1.74
CA THR A 113 -1.96 1.83 2.17
C THR A 113 -3.45 2.08 2.45
N ASP A 114 -4.36 1.52 1.65
CA ASP A 114 -5.80 1.59 1.91
C ASP A 114 -6.20 0.83 3.20
N ILE A 115 -5.56 -0.30 3.51
CA ILE A 115 -5.78 -1.02 4.78
C ILE A 115 -5.33 -0.17 5.97
N LEU A 116 -4.18 0.51 5.86
CA LEU A 116 -3.73 1.44 6.91
C LEU A 116 -4.70 2.63 7.08
N LEU A 117 -5.31 3.11 5.99
CA LEU A 117 -6.36 4.15 6.08
C LEU A 117 -7.64 3.63 6.76
N LEU A 118 -7.99 2.35 6.58
CA LEU A 118 -9.08 1.73 7.32
C LEU A 118 -8.72 1.62 8.80
N LYS A 119 -7.53 1.08 9.13
CA LYS A 119 -7.08 0.89 10.51
C LYS A 119 -7.07 2.19 11.30
N TYR A 120 -6.39 3.21 10.79
CA TYR A 120 -6.14 4.44 11.54
C TYR A 120 -7.15 5.55 11.24
N GLY A 121 -7.65 5.65 10.02
CA GLY A 121 -8.54 6.73 9.59
C GLY A 121 -10.03 6.41 9.74
N ASP A 122 -10.38 5.16 10.03
CA ASP A 122 -11.73 4.58 9.90
C ASP A 122 -12.31 4.78 8.48
N ILE A 123 -11.46 4.75 7.45
CA ILE A 123 -11.86 5.05 6.08
C ILE A 123 -12.06 3.75 5.29
N LEU A 124 -13.27 3.19 5.37
CA LEU A 124 -13.70 2.17 4.43
C LEU A 124 -14.13 2.84 3.12
N ASN A 125 -13.27 2.79 2.11
CA ASN A 125 -13.50 3.40 0.81
C ASN A 125 -13.72 2.33 -0.27
N LEU A 126 -14.33 2.73 -1.39
CA LEU A 126 -14.60 1.82 -2.49
C LEU A 126 -13.30 1.22 -3.08
N PRO A 127 -12.24 1.99 -3.37
CA PRO A 127 -10.95 1.41 -3.79
C PRO A 127 -10.46 0.26 -2.93
N LEU A 128 -10.46 0.40 -1.60
CA LEU A 128 -10.08 -0.66 -0.66
C LEU A 128 -10.92 -1.91 -0.87
N ILE A 129 -12.24 -1.76 -0.94
CA ILE A 129 -13.17 -2.89 -1.13
C ILE A 129 -12.89 -3.60 -2.47
N LEU A 130 -12.78 -2.84 -3.57
CA LEU A 130 -12.51 -3.41 -4.89
C LEU A 130 -11.13 -4.10 -4.93
N ASN A 131 -10.16 -3.56 -4.19
CA ASN A 131 -8.82 -4.07 -4.14
C ASN A 131 -8.69 -5.30 -3.23
N THR A 132 -9.48 -5.45 -2.18
CA THR A 132 -9.34 -6.55 -1.21
C THR A 132 -10.31 -7.70 -1.41
N THR A 133 -11.42 -7.49 -2.10
CA THR A 133 -12.43 -8.54 -2.30
C THR A 133 -11.97 -9.62 -3.27
N SER A 134 -12.31 -10.87 -2.95
CA SER A 134 -12.20 -11.98 -3.87
C SER A 134 -13.07 -11.74 -5.09
N SER A 135 -12.77 -12.41 -6.21
CA SER A 135 -13.52 -12.22 -7.44
C SER A 135 -15.00 -12.58 -7.30
N GLU A 136 -15.31 -13.65 -6.57
CA GLU A 136 -16.68 -14.06 -6.30
C GLU A 136 -17.45 -13.02 -5.48
N THR A 137 -16.84 -12.55 -4.39
CA THR A 137 -17.40 -11.48 -3.57
C THR A 137 -17.60 -10.21 -4.38
N PHE A 138 -16.60 -9.82 -5.17
CA PHE A 138 -16.68 -8.67 -6.05
C PHE A 138 -17.89 -8.76 -7.00
N LEU A 139 -18.05 -9.88 -7.70
CA LEU A 139 -19.14 -10.09 -8.64
C LEU A 139 -20.50 -10.00 -7.93
N LYS A 140 -20.63 -10.61 -6.76
CA LYS A 140 -21.88 -10.55 -5.97
C LYS A 140 -22.35 -9.12 -5.66
N TYR A 141 -21.42 -8.19 -5.40
CA TYR A 141 -21.76 -6.84 -4.93
C TYR A 141 -21.67 -5.73 -5.98
N PHE A 142 -20.88 -5.91 -7.04
CA PHE A 142 -20.59 -4.85 -8.01
C PHE A 142 -21.03 -5.17 -9.44
N CYS A 143 -21.81 -6.23 -9.61
CA CYS A 143 -22.08 -6.81 -10.91
C CYS A 143 -23.58 -7.16 -11.01
N ASN A 144 -24.20 -6.89 -12.16
CA ASN A 144 -25.61 -7.17 -12.45
C ASN A 144 -25.76 -8.25 -13.53
N ASP A 145 -26.04 -9.48 -13.11
CA ASP A 145 -26.19 -10.62 -14.03
C ASP A 145 -27.37 -10.44 -15.00
N GLU A 146 -28.49 -9.88 -14.52
CA GLU A 146 -29.71 -9.68 -15.32
C GLU A 146 -29.52 -8.69 -16.47
N ARG A 147 -28.50 -7.83 -16.38
CA ARG A 147 -28.18 -6.81 -17.39
C ARG A 147 -26.91 -7.10 -18.19
N GLY A 148 -26.32 -8.27 -18.00
CA GLY A 148 -25.18 -8.74 -18.79
C GLY A 148 -23.83 -8.15 -18.36
N ASP A 149 -23.73 -7.49 -17.20
CA ASP A 149 -22.47 -6.92 -16.70
C ASP A 149 -21.39 -7.98 -16.50
N CYS A 150 -21.83 -9.17 -16.14
CA CYS A 150 -20.99 -10.28 -15.72
C CYS A 150 -21.12 -11.45 -16.69
N ASN A 151 -21.42 -11.18 -17.97
CA ASN A 151 -21.31 -12.20 -19.00
C ASN A 151 -19.92 -12.86 -18.95
N ASP A 152 -19.79 -14.09 -19.46
CA ASP A 152 -18.58 -14.89 -19.27
C ASP A 152 -17.30 -14.15 -19.73
N GLN A 153 -17.39 -13.31 -20.77
CA GLN A 153 -16.28 -12.47 -21.22
C GLN A 153 -15.87 -11.42 -20.18
N ASN A 154 -16.82 -10.66 -19.64
CA ASN A 154 -16.56 -9.65 -18.60
C ASN A 154 -16.13 -10.30 -17.28
N ARG A 155 -16.73 -11.44 -16.92
CA ARG A 155 -16.37 -12.22 -15.73
C ARG A 155 -14.91 -12.69 -15.83
N ASN A 156 -14.52 -13.25 -16.97
CA ASN A 156 -13.14 -13.66 -17.22
C ASN A 156 -12.19 -12.46 -17.23
N ALA A 157 -12.59 -11.31 -17.79
CA ALA A 157 -11.78 -10.09 -17.73
C ALA A 157 -11.57 -9.57 -16.29
N ILE A 158 -12.62 -9.58 -15.45
CA ILE A 158 -12.57 -9.18 -14.02
C ILE A 158 -11.75 -10.17 -13.19
N LEU A 159 -11.81 -11.46 -13.51
CA LEU A 159 -11.01 -12.52 -12.89
C LEU A 159 -9.53 -12.38 -13.25
N ASN A 160 -9.23 -12.09 -14.52
CA ASN A 160 -7.87 -12.10 -15.06
C ASN A 160 -7.19 -10.73 -15.03
N SER A 161 -7.89 -9.65 -14.65
CA SER A 161 -7.32 -8.30 -14.60
C SER A 161 -7.86 -7.48 -13.43
N PRO A 162 -7.22 -7.56 -12.24
CA PRO A 162 -7.53 -6.72 -11.08
C PRO A 162 -7.61 -5.22 -11.41
N ASN A 163 -6.82 -4.75 -12.37
CA ASN A 163 -6.78 -3.35 -12.80
C ASN A 163 -8.06 -2.87 -13.51
N LEU A 164 -8.84 -3.78 -14.13
CA LEU A 164 -10.10 -3.45 -14.80
C LEU A 164 -11.22 -3.13 -13.79
N ARG A 165 -11.10 -3.59 -12.54
CA ARG A 165 -12.04 -3.26 -11.46
C ARG A 165 -12.01 -1.76 -11.12
N SER A 166 -10.85 -1.12 -11.30
CA SER A 166 -10.62 0.28 -10.93
C SER A 166 -10.67 1.25 -12.12
N ARG A 167 -10.33 0.80 -13.34
CA ARG A 167 -10.26 1.62 -14.56
C ARG A 167 -11.21 1.10 -15.66
N GLY A 168 -12.43 1.63 -15.72
CA GLY A 168 -13.05 1.91 -17.02
C GLY A 168 -14.30 1.16 -17.51
N GLY A 169 -15.22 0.68 -16.66
CA GLY A 169 -16.59 0.50 -17.18
C GLY A 169 -17.54 -0.46 -16.47
N VAL A 170 -17.05 -1.56 -15.87
CA VAL A 170 -17.97 -2.70 -15.60
C VAL A 170 -18.56 -2.72 -14.18
N ALA A 171 -17.97 -2.06 -13.18
CA ALA A 171 -18.33 -2.34 -11.78
C ALA A 171 -17.93 -1.25 -10.78
N ARG A 172 -18.26 0.03 -11.05
CA ARG A 172 -17.96 1.14 -10.13
C ARG A 172 -19.03 1.42 -9.10
N ASN A 173 -20.19 0.81 -9.25
CA ASN A 173 -21.35 1.09 -8.42
C ASN A 173 -21.83 -0.20 -7.77
N TRP A 174 -22.29 -0.08 -6.54
CA TRP A 174 -23.01 -1.15 -5.86
C TRP A 174 -24.15 -1.67 -6.75
N GLY A 175 -24.27 -2.99 -6.87
CA GLY A 175 -25.27 -3.65 -7.71
C GLY A 175 -25.00 -3.61 -9.21
N GLY A 176 -23.87 -3.05 -9.68
CA GLY A 176 -23.51 -3.05 -11.10
C GLY A 176 -24.16 -1.94 -11.94
N TYR A 177 -24.00 -2.07 -13.25
CA TYR A 177 -24.62 -1.22 -14.27
C TYR A 177 -26.15 -1.30 -14.19
N GLY A 178 -26.78 -0.16 -14.43
CA GLY A 178 -28.23 -0.07 -14.43
C GLY A 178 -28.92 -0.25 -13.08
N ALA A 179 -28.17 -0.53 -12.00
CA ALA A 179 -28.72 -0.66 -10.66
C ALA A 179 -29.41 0.64 -10.20
N ASN A 180 -30.64 0.52 -9.74
CA ASN A 180 -31.38 1.63 -9.15
C ASN A 180 -30.86 1.95 -7.73
N GLN A 181 -31.37 3.01 -7.11
CA GLN A 181 -30.92 3.43 -5.79
C GLN A 181 -31.15 2.36 -4.71
N PHE A 182 -32.29 1.67 -4.73
CA PHE A 182 -32.62 0.65 -3.73
C PHE A 182 -31.73 -0.58 -3.85
N GLU A 183 -31.39 -0.99 -5.07
CA GLU A 183 -30.45 -2.09 -5.34
C GLU A 183 -29.04 -1.74 -4.86
N LYS A 184 -28.57 -0.53 -5.18
CA LYS A 184 -27.29 0.01 -4.70
C LYS A 184 -27.21 -0.01 -3.18
N GLU A 185 -28.24 0.53 -2.51
CA GLU A 185 -28.30 0.59 -1.06
C GLU A 185 -28.37 -0.81 -0.43
N ARG A 186 -29.18 -1.72 -0.99
CA ARG A 186 -29.28 -3.10 -0.52
C ARG A 186 -27.95 -3.83 -0.60
N LYS A 187 -27.26 -3.76 -1.76
CA LYS A 187 -25.95 -4.41 -1.95
C LYS A 187 -24.88 -3.80 -1.06
N LYS A 188 -24.87 -2.48 -0.92
CA LYS A 188 -23.96 -1.79 0.01
C LYS A 188 -24.22 -2.24 1.44
N ASN A 189 -25.45 -2.19 1.92
CA ASN A 189 -25.78 -2.56 3.30
C ASN A 189 -25.46 -4.03 3.58
N ASP A 190 -25.78 -4.94 2.66
CA ASP A 190 -25.44 -6.36 2.76
C ASP A 190 -23.92 -6.58 2.88
N PHE A 191 -23.11 -5.86 2.09
CA PHE A 191 -21.66 -5.91 2.23
C PHE A 191 -21.17 -5.36 3.56
N MET A 192 -21.70 -4.21 3.97
CA MET A 192 -21.30 -3.55 5.22
C MET A 192 -21.66 -4.38 6.45
N GLU A 193 -22.72 -5.17 6.38
CA GLU A 193 -23.12 -6.09 7.44
C GLU A 193 -22.25 -7.36 7.44
N LYS A 194 -22.02 -7.96 6.27
CA LYS A 194 -21.41 -9.29 6.15
C LYS A 194 -19.89 -9.31 6.06
N HIS A 195 -19.28 -8.30 5.44
CA HIS A 195 -17.85 -8.33 5.07
C HIS A 195 -17.04 -7.19 5.68
N ALA A 196 -17.63 -6.01 5.89
CA ALA A 196 -16.90 -4.89 6.48
C ALA A 196 -16.32 -5.18 7.88
N PRO A 197 -17.00 -5.91 8.80
CA PRO A 197 -16.41 -6.25 10.10
C PRO A 197 -15.11 -7.04 9.95
N THR A 198 -15.08 -8.04 9.05
CA THR A 198 -13.87 -8.81 8.77
C THR A 198 -12.74 -7.96 8.20
N LEU A 199 -13.04 -7.01 7.30
CA LEU A 199 -12.02 -6.06 6.80
C LEU A 199 -11.46 -5.17 7.91
N VAL A 200 -12.32 -4.68 8.79
CA VAL A 200 -11.90 -3.87 9.94
C VAL A 200 -11.00 -4.68 10.86
N ASP A 201 -11.36 -5.91 11.17
CA ASP A 201 -10.55 -6.77 12.04
C ASP A 201 -9.23 -7.18 11.37
N TRP A 202 -9.24 -7.47 10.07
CA TRP A 202 -8.01 -7.70 9.31
C TRP A 202 -7.12 -6.45 9.32
N SER A 203 -7.67 -5.25 9.18
CA SER A 203 -6.86 -4.03 9.21
C SER A 203 -6.13 -3.83 10.54
N LYS A 204 -6.69 -4.31 11.66
CA LYS A 204 -6.07 -4.21 12.99
C LYS A 204 -4.87 -5.14 13.16
N THR A 205 -4.72 -6.16 12.30
CA THR A 205 -3.54 -7.05 12.37
C THR A 205 -2.29 -6.40 11.78
N PHE A 206 -2.44 -5.31 11.03
CA PHE A 206 -1.33 -4.54 10.48
C PHE A 206 -0.76 -3.67 11.59
N TRP A 207 0.57 -3.74 11.79
CA TRP A 207 1.31 -2.94 12.77
C TRP A 207 0.78 -3.17 14.20
N LYS A 208 1.06 -4.35 14.76
CA LYS A 208 0.49 -4.81 16.04
C LYS A 208 0.62 -3.78 17.17
N ASP A 209 1.76 -3.10 17.22
CA ASP A 209 2.08 -2.09 18.23
C ASP A 209 2.08 -0.67 17.63
N ASP A 210 1.26 -0.45 16.60
CA ASP A 210 1.15 0.81 15.86
C ASP A 210 2.47 1.30 15.25
N THR A 211 3.43 0.38 15.10
CA THR A 211 4.74 0.61 14.52
C THR A 211 5.05 -0.39 13.41
N GLN A 212 5.95 -0.01 12.51
CA GLN A 212 6.44 -0.84 11.42
C GLN A 212 7.91 -0.57 11.12
N MET A 213 8.70 -1.64 11.13
CA MET A 213 10.06 -1.64 10.59
C MET A 213 10.00 -1.76 9.07
N ALA A 214 10.75 -0.95 8.35
CA ALA A 214 10.72 -0.95 6.90
C ALA A 214 12.05 -0.45 6.32
N TYR A 215 12.23 -0.65 5.02
CA TYR A 215 13.26 0.05 4.27
C TYR A 215 12.64 1.22 3.50
N ASN A 216 13.19 2.41 3.68
CA ASN A 216 12.89 3.55 2.83
C ASN A 216 13.94 3.66 1.73
N VAL A 217 13.49 3.79 0.49
CA VAL A 217 14.35 3.90 -0.69
C VAL A 217 14.13 5.25 -1.33
N SER A 218 15.22 5.99 -1.55
CA SER A 218 15.21 7.32 -2.16
C SER A 218 16.17 7.40 -3.34
N TYR A 219 15.85 8.27 -4.30
CA TYR A 219 16.74 8.54 -5.42
C TYR A 219 17.85 9.50 -5.01
N VAL A 220 19.08 9.15 -5.36
CA VAL A 220 20.25 10.01 -5.24
C VAL A 220 20.80 10.28 -6.64
N ARG A 221 20.81 11.54 -7.06
CA ARG A 221 21.22 11.90 -8.42
C ARG A 221 22.72 12.16 -8.50
N LEU A 222 23.37 11.48 -9.42
CA LEU A 222 24.73 11.75 -9.88
C LEU A 222 24.61 12.60 -11.15
N THR A 223 24.60 13.93 -10.99
CA THR A 223 24.46 14.86 -12.11
C THR A 223 25.83 15.37 -12.58
N SER A 224 25.92 15.88 -13.81
CA SER A 224 27.13 16.57 -14.27
C SER A 224 27.48 17.80 -13.42
N SER A 225 26.48 18.36 -12.72
CA SER A 225 26.67 19.42 -11.73
C SER A 225 27.20 18.92 -10.38
N ASN A 226 27.41 17.62 -10.23
CA ASN A 226 27.96 16.99 -9.05
C ASN A 226 29.01 15.95 -9.49
N PRO A 227 30.13 16.44 -10.07
CA PRO A 227 31.19 15.55 -10.53
C PRO A 227 31.81 14.82 -9.34
N TYR A 228 32.50 13.72 -9.63
CA TYR A 228 33.33 13.04 -8.66
C TYR A 228 34.42 14.00 -8.14
N ASP A 229 34.53 14.10 -6.82
CA ASP A 229 35.55 14.87 -6.13
C ASP A 229 36.78 13.97 -5.97
N PHE A 230 37.80 14.16 -6.82
CA PHE A 230 39.02 13.35 -6.81
C PHE A 230 39.87 13.57 -5.55
N GLU A 231 39.82 14.76 -4.95
CA GLU A 231 40.58 15.06 -3.74
C GLU A 231 39.98 14.33 -2.54
N ARG A 232 38.64 14.35 -2.43
CA ARG A 232 37.91 13.69 -1.35
C ARG A 232 37.51 12.24 -1.66
N LYS A 233 37.75 11.78 -2.88
CA LYS A 233 37.47 10.44 -3.39
C LYS A 233 36.00 10.04 -3.20
N GLY A 234 35.08 10.81 -3.78
CA GLY A 234 33.65 10.51 -3.65
C GLY A 234 32.71 11.46 -4.40
N TYR A 235 31.41 11.27 -4.17
CA TYR A 235 30.35 12.12 -4.69
C TYR A 235 29.63 12.85 -3.55
N TRP A 236 29.42 14.16 -3.70
CA TRP A 236 28.62 14.94 -2.74
C TRP A 236 27.13 14.75 -2.99
N VAL A 237 26.48 13.86 -2.26
CA VAL A 237 25.08 13.51 -2.51
C VAL A 237 24.12 14.25 -1.59
N ASN A 238 22.87 14.45 -2.02
CA ASN A 238 21.83 14.96 -1.12
C ASN A 238 21.70 14.02 0.08
N ASN A 239 21.67 14.58 1.29
CA ASN A 239 21.64 13.85 2.55
C ASN A 239 20.39 12.94 2.65
N PRO A 240 20.56 11.60 2.61
CA PRO A 240 19.42 10.67 2.61
C PRO A 240 18.57 10.71 3.88
N LEU A 241 19.09 11.10 5.04
CA LEU A 241 18.31 11.14 6.31
C LEU A 241 17.05 11.99 6.19
N LYS A 242 17.09 13.01 5.33
CA LYS A 242 15.99 13.96 5.09
C LYS A 242 14.94 13.44 4.12
N SER A 243 15.20 12.33 3.45
CA SER A 243 14.25 11.70 2.53
C SER A 243 13.29 10.84 3.33
N GLY A 244 12.09 11.37 3.59
CA GLY A 244 11.04 10.63 4.29
C GLY A 244 10.40 9.53 3.42
N PRO A 245 9.77 8.54 4.06
CA PRO A 245 9.07 7.47 3.35
C PRO A 245 7.85 8.00 2.62
N ASN A 246 7.73 7.65 1.34
CA ASN A 246 6.55 7.95 0.55
C ASN A 246 5.54 6.79 0.63
N LEU A 247 4.55 6.91 1.52
CA LEU A 247 3.42 5.97 1.59
C LEU A 247 2.40 6.15 0.46
N ASN A 248 2.76 6.87 -0.62
CA ASN A 248 2.05 6.99 -1.88
C ASN A 248 0.55 7.33 -1.75
N SER A 249 0.20 8.10 -0.73
CA SER A 249 -1.14 8.62 -0.51
C SER A 249 -1.03 9.98 0.12
N GLN A 250 -1.72 10.97 -0.47
CA GLN A 250 -1.84 12.31 0.09
C GLN A 250 -2.57 12.34 1.45
N ARG A 251 -3.13 11.20 1.89
CA ARG A 251 -3.75 11.06 3.21
C ARG A 251 -2.76 10.65 4.29
N PHE A 252 -1.54 10.27 3.92
CA PHE A 252 -0.47 10.01 4.88
C PHE A 252 0.48 11.18 4.96
N VAL A 253 0.87 11.51 6.19
CA VAL A 253 1.93 12.47 6.48
C VAL A 253 2.94 11.78 7.37
N CYS A 254 4.15 11.59 6.85
CA CYS A 254 5.27 11.04 7.61
C CYS A 254 6.19 12.19 8.03
N ARG A 255 6.31 12.44 9.34
CA ARG A 255 7.18 13.46 9.90
C ARG A 255 8.47 12.82 10.41
N TYR A 256 9.61 13.43 10.09
CA TYR A 256 10.88 13.00 10.65
C TYR A 256 10.90 13.27 12.15
N PHE A 257 11.28 12.26 12.93
CA PHE A 257 11.36 12.34 14.38
C PHE A 257 12.67 11.71 14.84
N PRO A 258 13.78 12.47 14.86
CA PRO A 258 15.10 11.95 15.17
C PRO A 258 15.17 11.50 16.62
N ILE A 259 15.40 10.22 16.87
CA ILE A 259 15.49 9.64 18.22
C ILE A 259 16.95 9.32 18.55
N ASN A 260 17.69 8.81 17.57
CA ASN A 260 19.05 8.34 17.77
C ASN A 260 20.06 9.48 17.83
N ARG A 261 21.22 9.20 18.44
CA ARG A 261 22.28 10.20 18.65
C ARG A 261 22.79 10.75 17.31
N TYR A 262 23.06 9.88 16.34
CA TYR A 262 23.54 10.29 15.03
C TYR A 262 22.51 11.19 14.33
N GLU A 263 21.22 10.84 14.35
CA GLU A 263 20.16 11.66 13.74
C GLU A 263 20.05 13.09 14.28
N LYS A 264 20.50 13.32 15.53
CA LYS A 264 20.46 14.61 16.23
C LYS A 264 21.75 15.43 16.07
N ASN A 265 22.77 14.91 15.38
CA ASN A 265 23.98 15.68 15.11
C ASN A 265 23.63 16.90 14.24
N PRO A 266 23.95 18.14 14.65
CA PRO A 266 23.74 19.34 13.83
C PRO A 266 24.34 19.24 12.43
N ASP A 267 25.45 18.53 12.25
CA ASP A 267 26.06 18.36 10.92
C ASP A 267 25.14 17.58 9.97
N ASN A 268 24.26 16.73 10.50
CA ASN A 268 23.24 16.01 9.74
C ASN A 268 22.08 16.92 9.29
N GLU A 269 22.03 18.17 9.75
CA GLU A 269 21.21 19.21 9.14
C GLU A 269 21.81 19.73 7.83
N SER A 270 22.99 19.26 7.42
CA SER A 270 23.57 19.63 6.13
C SER A 270 22.77 19.10 4.94
N ILE A 271 22.81 19.84 3.83
CA ILE A 271 22.11 19.47 2.58
C ILE A 271 22.81 18.29 1.90
N TYR A 272 24.14 18.26 1.95
CA TYR A 272 24.97 17.29 1.27
C TYR A 272 25.82 16.47 2.26
N VAL A 273 26.08 15.23 1.88
CA VAL A 273 27.00 14.30 2.54
C VAL A 273 27.91 13.68 1.49
N LEU A 274 29.18 13.46 1.81
CA LEU A 274 30.11 12.81 0.91
C LEU A 274 29.90 11.29 0.92
N LEU A 275 29.49 10.74 -0.21
CA LEU A 275 29.55 9.31 -0.47
C LEU A 275 30.96 8.97 -0.97
N LYS A 276 31.81 8.50 -0.06
CA LYS A 276 33.15 8.01 -0.41
C LYS A 276 33.04 6.78 -1.31
N MET A 277 33.83 6.77 -2.38
CA MET A 277 33.81 5.74 -3.41
C MET A 277 35.16 5.78 -4.13
N ASP A 278 35.72 4.62 -4.48
CA ASP A 278 36.98 4.59 -5.21
C ASP A 278 36.80 5.01 -6.68
N GLU A 279 37.90 5.44 -7.29
CA GLU A 279 37.93 5.94 -8.68
C GLU A 279 37.44 4.90 -9.69
N SER A 280 37.73 3.61 -9.47
CA SER A 280 37.33 2.55 -10.40
C SER A 280 35.82 2.32 -10.38
N THR A 281 35.21 2.36 -9.19
CA THR A 281 33.75 2.29 -9.05
C THR A 281 33.08 3.53 -9.66
N ALA A 282 33.63 4.73 -9.42
CA ALA A 282 33.13 5.96 -10.03
C ALA A 282 33.23 5.95 -11.57
N GLU A 283 34.35 5.48 -12.11
CA GLU A 283 34.57 5.34 -13.56
C GLU A 283 33.55 4.36 -14.19
N ASN A 284 33.27 3.24 -13.52
CA ASN A 284 32.23 2.30 -13.96
C ASN A 284 30.85 2.97 -14.02
N LEU A 285 30.47 3.72 -12.98
CA LEU A 285 29.19 4.45 -12.98
C LEU A 285 29.08 5.43 -14.14
N ILE A 286 30.16 6.16 -14.45
CA ILE A 286 30.23 7.10 -15.57
C ILE A 286 30.11 6.36 -16.91
N ASN A 287 30.91 5.30 -17.11
CA ASN A 287 30.93 4.52 -18.36
C ASN A 287 29.57 3.89 -18.67
N GLU A 288 28.85 3.46 -17.64
CA GLU A 288 27.52 2.89 -17.74
C GLU A 288 26.41 3.96 -17.82
N LYS A 289 26.78 5.25 -17.77
CA LYS A 289 25.86 6.40 -17.77
C LYS A 289 24.84 6.35 -16.63
N THR A 290 25.28 5.84 -15.48
CA THR A 290 24.48 5.82 -14.26
C THR A 290 24.34 7.25 -13.73
N SER A 291 23.11 7.76 -13.71
CA SER A 291 22.80 9.12 -13.23
C SER A 291 22.02 9.13 -11.91
N VAL A 292 21.63 7.95 -11.42
CA VAL A 292 20.81 7.77 -10.22
C VAL A 292 21.30 6.54 -9.47
N LEU A 293 21.48 6.70 -8.16
CA LEU A 293 21.63 5.63 -7.19
C LEU A 293 20.37 5.55 -6.32
N TYR A 294 20.19 4.40 -5.67
CA TYR A 294 19.10 4.13 -4.75
C TYR A 294 19.67 4.05 -3.33
N ALA A 295 19.40 5.07 -2.52
CA ALA A 295 19.79 5.10 -1.12
C ALA A 295 18.73 4.39 -0.27
N VAL A 296 19.15 3.37 0.47
CA VAL A 296 18.32 2.46 1.24
C VAL A 296 18.60 2.66 2.72
N MET A 297 17.54 2.99 3.47
CA MET A 297 17.62 3.29 4.90
C MET A 297 16.64 2.39 5.65
N LYS A 298 17.12 1.73 6.70
CA LYS A 298 16.24 1.02 7.62
C LYS A 298 15.56 2.04 8.55
N ILE A 299 14.24 2.08 8.54
CA ILE A 299 13.44 3.03 9.32
C ILE A 299 12.42 2.32 10.19
N LYS A 300 11.96 3.02 11.23
CA LYS A 300 10.78 2.68 12.00
C LYS A 300 9.73 3.75 11.84
N LEU A 301 8.56 3.34 11.38
CA LEU A 301 7.35 4.14 11.35
C LEU A 301 6.56 3.92 12.63
N SER A 302 5.98 5.00 13.17
CA SER A 302 5.10 4.95 14.33
C SER A 302 3.87 5.81 14.07
N PHE A 303 2.67 5.26 14.26
CA PHE A 303 1.44 6.05 14.20
C PHE A 303 1.43 7.10 15.32
N THR A 304 0.97 8.30 14.97
CA THR A 304 0.90 9.42 15.90
C THR A 304 -0.55 9.80 16.16
N GLN A 305 -1.27 10.23 15.11
CA GLN A 305 -2.62 10.76 15.24
C GLN A 305 -3.35 10.79 13.90
N VAL A 306 -4.64 11.13 13.94
CA VAL A 306 -5.42 11.52 12.77
C VAL A 306 -5.70 13.02 12.87
N GLU A 307 -5.23 13.79 11.90
CA GLU A 307 -5.57 15.21 11.77
C GLU A 307 -6.81 15.38 10.89
N GLU A 308 -7.78 16.18 11.35
CA GLU A 308 -8.85 16.64 10.48
C GLU A 308 -8.31 17.74 9.56
N ALA A 309 -8.32 17.50 8.25
CA ALA A 309 -7.89 18.51 7.29
C ALA A 309 -8.94 19.63 7.24
N ASN A 310 -8.47 20.89 7.32
CA ASN A 310 -9.34 22.06 7.23
C ASN A 310 -10.15 22.00 5.93
N ARG A 311 -11.49 22.05 6.06
CA ARG A 311 -12.45 21.79 4.97
C ARG A 311 -12.30 22.71 3.75
N GLU A 312 -11.68 23.87 3.92
CA GLU A 312 -11.59 24.91 2.90
C GLU A 312 -10.55 24.62 1.81
N VAL A 313 -9.58 23.72 2.06
CA VAL A 313 -8.42 23.53 1.14
C VAL A 313 -8.37 22.13 0.52
N ASN A 314 -9.07 21.14 1.08
CA ASN A 314 -9.04 19.77 0.55
C ASN A 314 -10.28 18.95 0.92
N MET A 315 -10.96 18.35 -0.06
CA MET A 315 -12.12 17.45 0.13
C MET A 315 -11.79 16.12 0.84
N ARG A 316 -10.57 15.94 1.34
CA ARG A 316 -10.12 14.74 2.06
C ARG A 316 -9.95 15.08 3.54
N SER A 317 -11.02 14.92 4.31
CA SER A 317 -11.18 15.45 5.67
C SER A 317 -10.28 14.81 6.75
N LYS A 318 -9.57 13.73 6.48
CA LYS A 318 -8.68 13.07 7.46
C LYS A 318 -7.30 12.77 6.87
N ARG A 319 -6.26 13.13 7.61
CA ARG A 319 -4.87 12.76 7.35
C ARG A 319 -4.38 11.86 8.48
N VAL A 320 -3.86 10.69 8.14
CA VAL A 320 -3.23 9.78 9.09
C VAL A 320 -1.75 10.16 9.20
N MET A 321 -1.31 10.40 10.43
CA MET A 321 0.03 10.89 10.72
C MET A 321 0.91 9.79 11.27
N PHE A 322 2.12 9.72 10.74
CA PHE A 322 3.19 8.88 11.23
C PHE A 322 4.42 9.72 11.55
N ASN A 323 5.15 9.30 12.57
CA ASN A 323 6.55 9.68 12.73
C ASN A 323 7.43 8.60 12.12
N TYR A 324 8.61 8.99 11.64
CA TYR A 324 9.65 8.03 11.28
C TYR A 324 11.00 8.44 11.86
N CYS A 325 11.78 7.44 12.27
CA CYS A 325 13.19 7.55 12.61
C CYS A 325 13.98 6.48 11.85
N HIS A 326 15.28 6.70 11.72
CA HIS A 326 16.21 5.70 11.20
C HIS A 326 16.55 4.71 12.31
N GLU A 327 16.66 3.44 11.95
CA GLU A 327 16.98 2.34 12.88
C GLU A 327 18.41 1.84 12.70
N SER A 328 19.11 2.40 11.72
CA SER A 328 20.52 2.14 11.44
C SER A 328 21.19 3.47 11.07
N PRO A 329 22.43 3.73 11.52
CA PRO A 329 23.23 4.84 11.01
C PRO A 329 23.74 4.58 9.59
N VAL A 330 23.62 3.34 9.09
CA VAL A 330 24.11 2.95 7.78
C VAL A 330 23.05 3.23 6.70
N VAL A 331 23.48 3.89 5.63
CA VAL A 331 22.73 4.02 4.37
C VAL A 331 23.46 3.24 3.29
N GLU A 332 22.76 2.33 2.64
CA GLU A 332 23.30 1.53 1.55
C GLU A 332 22.93 2.14 0.20
N PHE A 333 23.84 2.09 -0.76
CA PHE A 333 23.62 2.64 -2.09
C PHE A 333 23.66 1.53 -3.13
N TYR A 334 22.62 1.49 -3.94
CA TYR A 334 22.48 0.53 -5.03
C TYR A 334 22.44 1.24 -6.38
N LYS A 335 22.92 0.56 -7.41
CA LYS A 335 22.86 1.04 -8.80
C LYS A 335 21.52 0.77 -9.47
N ASP A 336 20.82 -0.28 -9.05
CA ASP A 336 19.57 -0.75 -9.66
C ASP A 336 18.37 -0.61 -8.70
N GLU A 337 17.18 -0.46 -9.28
CA GLU A 337 15.94 -0.32 -8.50
C GLU A 337 15.53 -1.61 -7.80
N ALA A 338 16.04 -2.78 -8.20
CA ALA A 338 15.78 -4.05 -7.53
C ALA A 338 16.66 -4.25 -6.28
N LEU A 339 17.59 -3.33 -6.01
CA LEU A 339 18.51 -3.35 -4.86
C LEU A 339 19.40 -4.60 -4.84
N THR A 340 19.90 -4.99 -6.03
CA THR A 340 20.74 -6.20 -6.20
C THR A 340 22.23 -5.88 -6.38
N LEU A 341 22.56 -4.68 -6.85
CA LEU A 341 23.91 -4.22 -7.15
C LEU A 341 24.32 -3.09 -6.21
N LYS A 342 24.77 -3.45 -5.00
CA LYS A 342 25.31 -2.50 -4.02
C LYS A 342 26.61 -1.90 -4.55
N VAL A 343 26.74 -0.57 -4.47
CA VAL A 343 27.92 0.19 -4.93
C VAL A 343 28.64 0.93 -3.81
N GLY A 344 28.03 1.03 -2.63
CA GLY A 344 28.64 1.66 -1.49
C GLY A 344 27.72 1.72 -0.28
N GLU A 345 28.26 2.25 0.81
CA GLU A 345 27.55 2.55 2.03
C GLU A 345 28.17 3.79 2.69
N LEU A 346 27.39 4.47 3.52
CA LEU A 346 27.88 5.48 4.45
C LEU A 346 27.30 5.20 5.82
N SER A 347 28.04 5.51 6.88
CA SER A 347 27.57 5.43 8.25
C SER A 347 27.64 6.82 8.90
N TYR A 348 26.52 7.27 9.45
CA TYR A 348 26.43 8.55 10.18
C TYR A 348 27.11 8.55 11.55
N GLU A 349 27.70 7.42 11.94
CA GLU A 349 28.53 7.31 13.14
C GLU A 349 30.02 7.32 12.82
N ASP A 350 30.40 7.34 11.54
CA ASP A 350 31.80 7.39 11.13
C ASP A 350 32.40 8.76 11.46
N GLU A 351 33.59 8.79 12.07
CA GLU A 351 34.27 10.05 12.43
C GLU A 351 34.72 10.85 11.21
N ASP A 352 34.95 10.17 10.08
CA ASP A 352 35.43 10.76 8.83
C ASP A 352 34.29 11.10 7.84
N ILE A 353 33.05 11.12 8.30
CA ILE A 353 31.92 11.54 7.47
C ILE A 353 31.99 13.05 7.22
N GLU A 354 31.82 13.44 5.96
CA GLU A 354 31.93 14.85 5.56
C GLU A 354 30.57 15.40 5.13
N PHE A 355 30.28 16.61 5.59
CA PHE A 355 29.02 17.31 5.35
C PHE A 355 29.24 18.67 4.69
N SER A 356 28.24 19.11 3.94
CA SER A 356 28.26 20.47 3.38
C SER A 356 26.87 21.05 3.16
N ASN A 357 26.79 22.36 3.32
CA ASN A 357 25.64 23.18 2.96
C ASN A 357 25.80 23.87 1.60
N ILE A 358 26.98 23.76 1.00
CA ILE A 358 27.30 24.38 -0.29
C ILE A 358 27.02 23.36 -1.40
N PRO A 359 26.40 23.75 -2.53
CA PRO A 359 26.23 22.83 -3.65
C PRO A 359 27.59 22.38 -4.23
N PRO A 360 27.70 21.12 -4.71
CA PRO A 360 28.96 20.56 -5.21
C PRO A 360 29.62 21.38 -6.32
N LEU A 361 28.83 22.02 -7.18
CA LEU A 361 29.28 22.94 -8.24
C LEU A 361 30.26 24.03 -7.78
N TYR A 362 30.21 24.40 -6.50
CA TYR A 362 31.02 25.47 -5.93
C TYR A 362 32.20 24.96 -5.11
N MET A 363 32.34 23.65 -4.92
CA MET A 363 33.44 23.07 -4.13
C MET A 363 34.70 22.81 -4.95
N SER A 364 34.58 22.59 -6.27
CA SER A 364 35.71 22.24 -7.15
C SER A 364 36.50 23.46 -7.68
N LYS A 365 36.38 24.63 -7.06
CA LYS A 365 36.92 25.90 -7.57
C LYS A 365 37.86 26.65 -6.63
N ASN A 366 38.19 26.10 -5.46
CA ASN A 366 39.10 26.74 -4.51
C ASN A 366 40.33 25.89 -4.27
#